data_AF-A0AAU5W957-F1
#
_entry.id   AF-A0AAU5W957-F1
#
_cell.length_a   1.000
_cell.length_b   1.000
_cell.length_c   1.000
_cell.angle_alpha   90.00
_cell.angle_beta   90.00
_cell.angle_gamma   90.00
#
_symmetry.space_group_name_H-M   'P 1'
#
loop_
_entity.id
_entity.type
_entity.pdbx_description
1 polymer ?
#
loop_
_entity_poly.entity_id
_entity_poly.type
_entity_poly.pdbx_seq_one_letter_code
_entity_poly.pdbx_strand_id
1 'polypeptide(L)'
;MRVPEGRYSVLGTVQDGDQEAAGNRMALGGDPDVKVDRDVTVTIDGTKAKQAVASVQGRATTAGSVRAVVAQGDDHASWVRVVWAYAPDSKVYLQPSEPVSTGLLQTYLTVRLSAPDTVWDLMEPLGAQGLPADPAFTVTPAVQQRLARIDQRFAAFNGDTGKAPVATRYGVFPEGFLANDDSSEVKPGSTRTDYVSTGEGRRWAESVLPGPTVESGEGETPWAEVEPLVVYKPGSRVTKSWGVQPQHPGFIAAGADSLSVLPHEPATRTRGHRREALEPRRVQGRGEAGDLPPDL
;
A
#
# COMPACT_ATOMS: atom_id res chain seq x y z
N MET A 1 34.15 5.47 -2.01
CA MET A 1 33.74 5.87 -0.65
C MET A 1 34.68 5.21 0.35
N ARG A 2 35.06 5.87 1.46
CA ARG A 2 35.80 5.23 2.55
C ARG A 2 34.88 5.14 3.77
N VAL A 3 34.81 3.98 4.39
CA VAL A 3 34.03 3.71 5.60
C VAL A 3 34.89 2.92 6.60
N PRO A 4 34.57 2.95 7.91
CA PRO A 4 35.22 2.08 8.88
C PRO A 4 35.13 0.60 8.51
N GLU A 5 36.03 -0.23 9.03
CA GLU A 5 35.87 -1.67 8.96
C GLU A 5 34.56 -2.09 9.63
N GLY A 6 33.84 -3.03 9.02
CA GLY A 6 32.52 -3.42 9.52
C GLY A 6 31.70 -4.22 8.53
N ARG A 7 30.43 -4.43 8.86
CA ARG A 7 29.44 -5.09 8.01
C ARG A 7 28.39 -4.06 7.61
N TYR A 8 28.10 -3.97 6.31
CA TYR A 8 27.27 -2.94 5.73
C TYR A 8 26.21 -3.54 4.81
N SER A 9 25.07 -2.87 4.72
CA SER A 9 24.07 -3.14 3.69
C SER A 9 24.21 -2.12 2.58
N VAL A 10 24.48 -2.58 1.36
CA VAL A 10 24.66 -1.72 0.18
C VAL A 10 23.60 -2.07 -0.86
N LEU A 11 22.43 -1.47 -0.71
CA LEU A 11 21.32 -1.56 -1.66
C LEU A 11 21.14 -0.23 -2.39
N GLY A 12 20.84 -0.29 -3.68
CA GLY A 12 20.54 0.87 -4.50
C GLY A 12 19.36 0.62 -5.44
N THR A 13 18.73 1.71 -5.86
CA THR A 13 17.64 1.70 -6.83
C THR A 13 18.14 2.22 -8.17
N VAL A 14 17.65 1.62 -9.25
CA VAL A 14 17.87 2.10 -10.62
C VAL A 14 16.50 2.41 -11.20
N GLN A 15 16.35 3.60 -11.78
CA GLN A 15 15.11 4.02 -12.42
C GLN A 15 15.38 4.33 -13.89
N ASP A 16 14.54 3.80 -14.77
CA ASP A 16 14.52 4.05 -16.21
C ASP A 16 13.16 4.64 -16.58
N GLY A 17 13.12 5.96 -16.76
CA GLY A 17 11.90 6.74 -17.03
C GLY A 17 11.59 7.80 -15.97
N ASP A 18 10.61 8.66 -16.28
CA ASP A 18 9.99 9.55 -15.29
C ASP A 18 9.13 8.69 -14.36
N GLN A 19 9.20 8.96 -13.06
CA GLN A 19 8.57 8.17 -12.01
C GLN A 19 7.06 8.07 -12.19
N GLU A 20 6.46 9.16 -12.66
CA GLU A 20 5.02 9.30 -12.86
C GLU A 20 4.58 8.94 -14.29
N ALA A 21 5.52 8.70 -15.20
CA ALA A 21 5.21 8.34 -16.58
C ALA A 21 4.84 6.86 -16.70
N ALA A 22 3.91 6.59 -17.61
CA ALA A 22 3.67 5.25 -18.11
C ALA A 22 4.99 4.64 -18.64
N GLY A 23 5.20 3.36 -18.36
CA GLY A 23 6.35 2.60 -18.82
C GLY A 23 7.62 2.73 -17.97
N ASN A 24 7.58 3.42 -16.83
CA ASN A 24 8.69 3.51 -15.89
C ASN A 24 9.14 2.13 -15.40
N ARG A 25 10.44 1.95 -15.24
CA ARG A 25 11.03 0.72 -14.70
C ARG A 25 11.88 1.06 -13.50
N MET A 26 11.58 0.45 -12.37
CA MET A 26 12.41 0.56 -11.17
C MET A 26 13.02 -0.80 -10.84
N ALA A 27 14.29 -0.82 -10.51
CA ALA A 27 14.99 -1.99 -10.01
C ALA A 27 15.57 -1.71 -8.64
N LEU A 28 15.56 -2.70 -7.76
CA LEU A 28 16.32 -2.70 -6.50
C LEU A 28 17.38 -3.80 -6.59
N GLY A 29 18.61 -3.48 -6.21
CA GLY A 29 19.70 -4.44 -6.18
C GLY A 29 20.89 -3.99 -5.35
N GLY A 30 21.95 -4.79 -5.38
CA GLY A 30 23.16 -4.60 -4.59
C GLY A 30 23.51 -5.82 -3.75
N ASP A 31 24.23 -5.59 -2.67
CA ASP A 31 24.64 -6.62 -1.71
C ASP A 31 24.23 -6.17 -0.31
N PRO A 32 23.22 -6.82 0.30
CA PRO A 32 22.74 -6.41 1.61
C PRO A 32 23.65 -6.83 2.75
N ASP A 33 24.71 -7.61 2.50
CA ASP A 33 25.57 -8.15 3.55
C ASP A 33 27.07 -8.12 3.18
N VAL A 34 27.63 -6.92 3.14
CA VAL A 34 29.01 -6.66 2.74
C VAL A 34 29.92 -6.56 3.95
N LYS A 35 30.90 -7.46 4.07
CA LYS A 35 32.01 -7.31 5.03
C LYS A 35 33.10 -6.43 4.43
N VAL A 36 33.36 -5.28 5.04
CA VAL A 36 34.45 -4.36 4.68
C VAL A 36 35.60 -4.53 5.66
N ASP A 37 36.62 -5.29 5.26
CA ASP A 37 37.91 -5.44 5.94
C ASP A 37 39.11 -5.08 5.02
N ARG A 38 38.79 -4.57 3.83
CA ARG A 38 39.69 -4.13 2.75
C ARG A 38 38.86 -3.43 1.68
N ASP A 39 39.47 -3.06 0.56
CA ASP A 39 38.74 -2.57 -0.60
C ASP A 39 37.79 -3.65 -1.14
N VAL A 40 36.49 -3.30 -1.21
CA VAL A 40 35.42 -4.17 -1.71
C VAL A 40 34.67 -3.46 -2.83
N THR A 41 34.31 -4.21 -3.86
CA THR A 41 33.44 -3.74 -4.94
C THR A 41 32.05 -4.35 -4.76
N VAL A 42 31.02 -3.49 -4.76
CA VAL A 42 29.62 -3.89 -4.79
C VAL A 42 29.06 -3.53 -6.16
N THR A 43 28.42 -4.49 -6.81
CA THR A 43 27.85 -4.31 -8.15
C THR A 43 26.33 -4.38 -8.08
N ILE A 44 25.68 -3.31 -8.57
CA ILE A 44 24.26 -3.34 -8.91
C ILE A 44 24.18 -3.75 -10.37
N ASP A 45 23.73 -4.97 -10.62
CA ASP A 45 23.63 -5.57 -11.94
C ASP A 45 22.16 -5.78 -12.31
N GLY A 46 21.59 -4.76 -12.95
CA GLY A 46 20.20 -4.78 -13.41
C GLY A 46 19.91 -5.91 -14.41
N THR A 47 20.91 -6.48 -15.08
CA THR A 47 20.70 -7.59 -16.03
C THR A 47 20.33 -8.89 -15.33
N LYS A 48 20.66 -9.02 -14.04
CA LYS A 48 20.26 -10.14 -13.18
C LYS A 48 18.92 -9.91 -12.50
N ALA A 49 18.37 -8.70 -12.58
CA ALA A 49 17.12 -8.38 -11.93
C ALA A 49 15.93 -9.04 -12.64
N LYS A 50 15.03 -9.64 -11.86
CA LYS A 50 13.82 -10.27 -12.38
C LYS A 50 12.60 -9.42 -12.04
N GLN A 51 11.63 -9.41 -12.96
CA GLN A 51 10.41 -8.64 -12.79
C GLN A 51 9.58 -9.23 -11.64
N ALA A 52 9.21 -8.39 -10.68
CA ALA A 52 8.23 -8.73 -9.66
C ALA A 52 6.84 -8.77 -10.31
N VAL A 53 6.18 -9.93 -10.21
CA VAL A 53 4.88 -10.16 -10.83
C VAL A 53 3.97 -10.93 -9.90
N ALA A 54 2.67 -10.69 -10.00
CA ALA A 54 1.68 -11.53 -9.35
C ALA A 54 0.59 -11.97 -10.32
N SER A 55 0.01 -13.13 -10.04
CA SER A 55 -1.11 -13.67 -10.82
C SER A 55 -2.07 -14.45 -9.95
N VAL A 56 -3.26 -14.75 -10.49
CA VAL A 56 -4.23 -15.66 -9.89
C VAL A 56 -4.32 -16.91 -10.76
N GLN A 57 -4.13 -18.08 -10.15
CA GLN A 57 -4.16 -19.34 -10.87
C GLN A 57 -5.54 -19.54 -11.53
N GLY A 58 -5.54 -19.76 -12.85
CA GLY A 58 -6.76 -20.03 -13.63
C GLY A 58 -7.68 -18.82 -13.82
N ARG A 59 -7.23 -17.60 -13.51
CA ARG A 59 -8.05 -16.39 -13.66
C ARG A 59 -7.24 -15.23 -14.24
N ALA A 60 -7.73 -14.67 -15.34
CA ALA A 60 -7.18 -13.45 -15.90
C ALA A 60 -7.41 -12.28 -14.93
N THR A 61 -6.36 -11.51 -14.69
CA THR A 61 -6.37 -10.33 -13.82
C THR A 61 -5.55 -9.21 -14.44
N THR A 62 -5.84 -7.98 -14.05
CA THR A 62 -5.00 -6.81 -14.35
C THR A 62 -4.32 -6.38 -13.06
N ALA A 63 -3.01 -6.19 -13.08
CA ALA A 63 -2.30 -5.58 -11.97
C ALA A 63 -2.54 -4.07 -11.96
N GLY A 64 -2.86 -3.52 -10.78
CA GLY A 64 -2.81 -2.08 -10.52
C GLY A 64 -1.37 -1.66 -10.25
N SER A 65 -1.11 -1.08 -9.08
CA SER A 65 0.27 -0.82 -8.66
C SER A 65 0.99 -2.12 -8.26
N VAL A 66 2.27 -2.20 -8.61
CA VAL A 66 3.17 -3.27 -8.17
C VAL A 66 4.30 -2.61 -7.40
N ARG A 67 4.61 -3.14 -6.21
CA ARG A 67 5.73 -2.65 -5.40
C ARG A 67 6.48 -3.80 -4.78
N ALA A 68 7.79 -3.63 -4.68
CA ALA A 68 8.59 -4.43 -3.78
C ALA A 68 9.00 -3.56 -2.60
N VAL A 69 8.70 -4.04 -1.40
CA VAL A 69 9.08 -3.40 -0.14
C VAL A 69 10.11 -4.26 0.54
N VAL A 70 11.24 -3.66 0.91
CA VAL A 70 12.32 -4.34 1.61
C VAL A 70 12.46 -3.70 2.97
N ALA A 71 11.97 -4.41 3.99
CA ALA A 71 12.20 -4.06 5.38
C ALA A 71 13.60 -4.49 5.79
N GLN A 72 14.36 -3.54 6.30
CA GLN A 72 15.70 -3.73 6.82
C GLN A 72 15.71 -3.38 8.30
N GLY A 73 16.60 -3.99 9.06
CA GLY A 73 16.81 -3.58 10.44
C GLY A 73 17.97 -4.27 11.10
N ASP A 74 18.35 -3.74 12.25
CA ASP A 74 19.32 -4.30 13.18
C ASP A 74 18.74 -4.25 14.61
N ASP A 75 19.59 -4.44 15.62
CA ASP A 75 19.18 -4.42 17.02
C ASP A 75 18.76 -3.02 17.54
N HIS A 76 18.92 -1.97 16.73
CA HIS A 76 18.68 -0.58 17.11
C HIS A 76 17.55 0.08 16.33
N ALA A 77 17.41 -0.22 15.04
CA ALA A 77 16.46 0.45 14.17
C ALA A 77 15.94 -0.45 13.04
N SER A 78 14.79 -0.09 12.49
CA SER A 78 14.26 -0.63 11.25
C SER A 78 13.92 0.49 10.27
N TRP A 79 14.05 0.21 8.99
CA TRP A 79 13.69 1.11 7.89
C TRP A 79 13.20 0.29 6.70
N VAL A 80 12.54 0.95 5.74
CA VAL A 80 12.06 0.29 4.53
C VAL A 80 12.63 0.96 3.28
N ARG A 81 12.84 0.16 2.25
CA ARG A 81 13.02 0.63 0.88
C ARG A 81 11.82 0.18 0.06
N VAL A 82 11.33 1.07 -0.78
CA VAL A 82 10.21 0.80 -1.68
C VAL A 82 10.66 1.08 -3.10
N VAL A 83 10.42 0.14 -4.00
CA VAL A 83 10.42 0.37 -5.44
C VAL A 83 9.03 0.07 -5.96
N TRP A 84 8.48 0.95 -6.78
CA TRP A 84 7.07 0.87 -7.16
C TRP A 84 6.82 1.28 -8.61
N ALA A 85 5.67 0.88 -9.11
CA ALA A 85 5.17 1.16 -10.44
C ALA A 85 3.65 1.39 -10.34
N TYR A 86 3.15 2.54 -10.82
CA TYR A 86 1.71 2.87 -10.78
C TYR A 86 0.97 2.54 -12.07
N ALA A 87 1.65 2.60 -13.22
CA ALA A 87 1.01 2.36 -14.51
C ALA A 87 1.06 0.87 -14.89
N PRO A 88 0.06 0.35 -15.63
CA PRO A 88 0.00 -1.07 -16.03
C PRO A 88 1.21 -1.57 -16.84
N ASP A 89 1.91 -0.67 -17.52
CA ASP A 89 3.11 -0.94 -18.32
C ASP A 89 4.43 -0.69 -17.55
N SER A 90 4.34 -0.10 -16.36
CA SER A 90 5.47 0.12 -15.47
C SER A 90 5.86 -1.18 -14.76
N LYS A 91 7.13 -1.32 -14.42
CA LYS A 91 7.69 -2.60 -13.95
C LYS A 91 8.62 -2.41 -12.77
N VAL A 92 8.51 -3.31 -11.80
CA VAL A 92 9.44 -3.43 -10.67
C VAL A 92 10.32 -4.66 -10.89
N TYR A 93 11.62 -4.50 -10.64
CA TYR A 93 12.61 -5.56 -10.76
C TYR A 93 13.40 -5.72 -9.46
N LEU A 94 13.76 -6.95 -9.12
CA LEU A 94 14.62 -7.27 -7.98
C LEU A 94 15.84 -8.06 -8.44
N GLN A 95 17.04 -7.56 -8.14
CA GLN A 95 18.29 -8.31 -8.27
C GLN A 95 18.38 -9.30 -7.10
N PRO A 96 18.50 -10.61 -7.34
CA PRO A 96 18.64 -11.59 -6.28
C PRO A 96 19.87 -11.32 -5.40
N SER A 97 19.76 -11.63 -4.11
CA SER A 97 20.86 -11.55 -3.15
C SER A 97 20.88 -12.79 -2.27
N GLU A 98 22.04 -13.05 -1.66
CA GLU A 98 22.13 -14.00 -0.55
C GLU A 98 21.40 -13.45 0.70
N PRO A 99 21.06 -14.33 1.66
CA PRO A 99 20.53 -13.89 2.94
C PRO A 99 21.53 -13.06 3.75
N VAL A 100 21.03 -12.14 4.58
CA VAL A 100 21.87 -11.40 5.53
C VAL A 100 22.31 -12.29 6.70
N SER A 101 23.56 -12.15 7.12
CA SER A 101 24.12 -12.88 8.28
C SER A 101 23.75 -12.27 9.63
N THR A 102 23.33 -11.01 9.66
CA THR A 102 22.93 -10.27 10.88
C THR A 102 21.75 -9.36 10.58
N GLY A 103 20.88 -9.13 11.57
CA GLY A 103 19.73 -8.22 11.45
C GLY A 103 18.57 -8.80 10.65
N LEU A 104 17.78 -7.89 10.06
CA LEU A 104 16.57 -8.18 9.30
C LEU A 104 16.74 -7.73 7.84
N LEU A 105 16.31 -8.58 6.91
CA LEU A 105 16.08 -8.21 5.50
C LEU A 105 14.86 -8.95 4.95
N GLN A 106 13.66 -8.40 5.15
CA GLN A 106 12.44 -9.03 4.66
C GLN A 106 11.93 -8.34 3.40
N THR A 107 11.86 -9.10 2.31
CA THR A 107 11.29 -8.64 1.05
C THR A 107 9.83 -9.03 0.95
N TYR A 108 8.99 -8.08 0.55
CA TYR A 108 7.57 -8.25 0.30
C TYR A 108 7.21 -7.77 -1.10
N LEU A 109 6.25 -8.47 -1.73
CA LEU A 109 5.49 -8.01 -2.87
C LEU A 109 4.18 -7.41 -2.39
N THR A 110 3.90 -6.18 -2.81
CA THR A 110 2.59 -5.55 -2.63
C THR A 110 1.97 -5.28 -3.98
N VAL A 111 0.75 -5.74 -4.19
CA VAL A 111 0.08 -5.62 -5.49
C VAL A 111 -1.42 -5.73 -5.33
N ARG A 112 -2.14 -4.91 -6.09
CA ARG A 112 -3.56 -5.09 -6.37
C ARG A 112 -3.73 -5.87 -7.67
N LEU A 113 -4.41 -7.02 -7.63
CA LEU A 113 -4.89 -7.72 -8.82
C LEU A 113 -6.40 -7.52 -8.94
N SER A 114 -6.89 -7.19 -10.14
CA SER A 114 -8.31 -6.93 -10.39
C SER A 114 -8.89 -7.84 -11.47
N ALA A 115 -10.11 -8.31 -11.22
CA ALA A 115 -11.02 -8.95 -12.16
C ALA A 115 -12.40 -8.26 -12.06
N PRO A 116 -13.35 -8.48 -12.99
CA PRO A 116 -14.59 -7.67 -13.08
C PRO A 116 -15.38 -7.47 -11.78
N ASP A 117 -15.38 -8.45 -10.89
CA ASP A 117 -16.12 -8.46 -9.63
C ASP A 117 -15.26 -8.87 -8.42
N THR A 118 -13.94 -8.99 -8.61
CA THR A 118 -13.03 -9.52 -7.60
C THR A 118 -11.71 -8.75 -7.57
N VAL A 119 -11.24 -8.42 -6.38
CA VAL A 119 -9.93 -7.80 -6.17
C VAL A 119 -9.11 -8.64 -5.21
N TRP A 120 -7.79 -8.70 -5.42
CA TRP A 120 -6.82 -9.22 -4.45
C TRP A 120 -5.85 -8.11 -4.09
N ASP A 121 -5.89 -7.64 -2.84
CA ASP A 121 -4.87 -6.76 -2.29
C ASP A 121 -3.88 -7.61 -1.50
N LEU A 122 -2.68 -7.76 -2.08
CA LEU A 122 -1.68 -8.69 -1.60
C LEU A 122 -0.53 -7.94 -0.92
N MET A 123 -0.07 -8.48 0.20
CA MET A 123 1.14 -8.12 0.93
C MET A 123 1.85 -9.41 1.31
N GLU A 124 2.70 -9.92 0.43
CA GLU A 124 3.21 -11.29 0.51
C GLU A 124 4.73 -11.31 0.59
N PRO A 125 5.31 -12.06 1.54
CA PRO A 125 6.76 -12.19 1.63
C PRO A 125 7.26 -13.03 0.45
N LEU A 126 8.39 -12.63 -0.14
CA LEU A 126 8.97 -13.32 -1.31
C LEU A 126 10.08 -14.30 -0.95
N GLY A 127 10.34 -14.56 0.34
CA GLY A 127 11.38 -15.46 0.80
C GLY A 127 11.92 -15.07 2.17
N ALA A 128 12.95 -15.76 2.63
CA ALA A 128 13.62 -15.47 3.88
C ALA A 128 14.86 -14.60 3.67
N GLN A 129 14.94 -13.49 4.41
CA GLN A 129 16.18 -12.76 4.72
C GLN A 129 17.02 -12.25 3.54
N GLY A 130 16.45 -12.08 2.34
CA GLY A 130 17.17 -11.77 1.09
C GLY A 130 16.29 -11.11 0.02
N LEU A 131 16.92 -10.62 -1.07
CA LEU A 131 16.22 -10.33 -2.31
C LEU A 131 16.00 -11.64 -3.09
N PRO A 132 14.75 -11.99 -3.46
CA PRO A 132 14.42 -13.31 -3.97
C PRO A 132 15.00 -13.57 -5.37
N ALA A 133 15.39 -14.83 -5.62
CA ALA A 133 15.82 -15.29 -6.95
C ALA A 133 14.67 -15.31 -7.98
N ASP A 134 13.43 -15.37 -7.52
CA ASP A 134 12.22 -15.32 -8.34
C ASP A 134 11.14 -14.50 -7.62
N PRO A 135 10.94 -13.22 -7.97
CA PRO A 135 9.97 -12.34 -7.33
C PRO A 135 8.55 -12.52 -7.89
N ALA A 136 8.22 -13.71 -8.39
CA ALA A 136 6.88 -14.06 -8.83
C ALA A 136 6.03 -14.61 -7.66
N PHE A 137 4.78 -14.18 -7.58
CA PHE A 137 3.80 -14.70 -6.63
C PHE A 137 2.53 -15.17 -7.33
N THR A 138 2.02 -16.34 -6.98
CA THR A 138 0.77 -16.86 -7.56
C THR A 138 -0.24 -17.12 -6.46
N VAL A 139 -1.42 -16.50 -6.58
CA VAL A 139 -2.59 -16.83 -5.78
C VAL A 139 -3.14 -18.17 -6.28
N THR A 140 -2.69 -19.25 -5.63
CA THR A 140 -3.27 -20.59 -5.80
C THR A 140 -4.56 -20.72 -4.97
N PRO A 141 -5.37 -21.78 -5.16
CA PRO A 141 -6.53 -22.03 -4.30
C PRO A 141 -6.17 -22.09 -2.81
N ALA A 142 -5.04 -22.69 -2.45
CA ALA A 142 -4.57 -22.76 -1.06
C ALA A 142 -4.18 -21.38 -0.51
N VAL A 143 -3.53 -20.54 -1.34
CA VAL A 143 -3.26 -19.14 -0.98
C VAL A 143 -4.57 -18.39 -0.78
N GLN A 144 -5.52 -18.51 -1.69
CA GLN A 144 -6.79 -17.78 -1.57
C GLN A 144 -7.58 -18.17 -0.32
N GLN A 145 -7.52 -19.44 0.11
CA GLN A 145 -8.19 -19.91 1.33
C GLN A 145 -7.62 -19.29 2.61
N ARG A 146 -6.34 -18.89 2.65
CA ARG A 146 -5.75 -18.18 3.81
C ARG A 146 -6.01 -16.67 3.77
N LEU A 147 -6.34 -16.10 2.62
CA LEU A 147 -6.73 -14.68 2.53
C LEU A 147 -8.04 -14.45 3.27
N ALA A 148 -8.24 -13.24 3.78
CA ALA A 148 -9.55 -12.85 4.29
C ALA A 148 -10.40 -12.39 3.11
N ARG A 149 -11.67 -12.79 3.12
CA ARG A 149 -12.66 -12.43 2.12
C ARG A 149 -13.51 -11.26 2.64
N ILE A 150 -13.63 -10.20 1.86
CA ILE A 150 -14.46 -9.06 2.17
C ILE A 150 -15.52 -8.93 1.07
N ASP A 151 -16.77 -9.14 1.41
CA ASP A 151 -17.89 -8.88 0.50
C ASP A 151 -18.28 -7.40 0.61
N GLN A 152 -17.95 -6.64 -0.42
CA GLN A 152 -18.17 -5.21 -0.52
C GLN A 152 -19.49 -4.90 -1.20
N ARG A 153 -20.21 -3.88 -0.70
CA ARG A 153 -21.39 -3.29 -1.34
C ARG A 153 -21.19 -1.79 -1.48
N PHE A 154 -21.31 -1.27 -2.70
CA PHE A 154 -21.13 0.15 -2.97
C PHE A 154 -22.47 0.74 -3.39
N ALA A 155 -23.03 1.63 -2.58
CA ALA A 155 -24.17 2.43 -2.99
C ALA A 155 -23.73 3.52 -3.98
N ALA A 156 -24.71 4.12 -4.66
CA ALA A 156 -24.50 5.38 -5.36
C ALA A 156 -24.50 6.52 -4.34
N PHE A 157 -23.40 7.26 -4.27
CA PHE A 157 -23.29 8.41 -3.39
C PHE A 157 -24.35 9.45 -3.77
N ASN A 158 -25.23 9.82 -2.82
CA ASN A 158 -26.39 10.69 -3.06
C ASN A 158 -27.33 10.21 -4.20
N GLY A 159 -27.33 8.91 -4.52
CA GLY A 159 -28.07 8.37 -5.65
C GLY A 159 -27.44 8.64 -7.03
N ASP A 160 -26.28 9.29 -7.09
CA ASP A 160 -25.57 9.58 -8.33
C ASP A 160 -24.85 8.33 -8.85
N THR A 161 -25.39 7.76 -9.93
CA THR A 161 -24.80 6.61 -10.62
C THR A 161 -23.85 7.01 -11.75
N GLY A 162 -23.74 8.30 -12.05
CA GLY A 162 -22.83 8.85 -13.05
C GLY A 162 -21.39 9.02 -12.55
N LYS A 163 -21.18 9.05 -11.23
CA LYS A 163 -19.86 9.18 -10.59
C LYS A 163 -19.45 7.88 -9.92
N ALA A 164 -18.44 7.20 -10.48
CA ALA A 164 -17.88 5.99 -9.91
C ALA A 164 -17.11 6.31 -8.61
N PRO A 165 -17.46 5.75 -7.44
CA PRO A 165 -16.64 5.90 -6.26
C PRO A 165 -15.22 5.36 -6.48
N VAL A 166 -14.28 5.88 -5.70
CA VAL A 166 -12.90 5.37 -5.66
C VAL A 166 -12.71 4.66 -4.33
N ALA A 167 -12.43 3.36 -4.40
CA ALA A 167 -12.11 2.53 -3.23
C ALA A 167 -10.60 2.37 -3.11
N THR A 168 -10.02 2.91 -2.04
CA THR A 168 -8.59 2.84 -1.74
C THR A 168 -8.37 1.91 -0.55
N ARG A 169 -7.37 1.03 -0.65
CA ARG A 169 -7.01 0.13 0.45
C ARG A 169 -5.56 0.35 0.86
N TYR A 170 -5.39 0.59 2.15
CA TYR A 170 -4.11 0.83 2.78
C TYR A 170 -3.66 -0.42 3.53
N GLY A 171 -2.51 -0.97 3.17
CA GLY A 171 -1.88 -2.09 3.86
C GLY A 171 -0.72 -1.61 4.71
N VAL A 172 -0.62 -2.09 5.94
CA VAL A 172 0.51 -1.81 6.85
C VAL A 172 1.18 -3.11 7.23
N PHE A 173 2.50 -3.15 7.07
CA PHE A 173 3.33 -4.30 7.42
C PHE A 173 3.46 -4.49 8.94
N PRO A 174 3.86 -5.68 9.42
CA PRO A 174 4.15 -5.93 10.82
C PRO A 174 5.13 -4.94 11.44
N GLU A 175 6.08 -4.44 10.65
CA GLU A 175 7.08 -3.44 11.03
C GLU A 175 6.49 -2.03 11.19
N GLY A 176 5.20 -1.82 10.88
CA GLY A 176 4.50 -0.55 11.07
C GLY A 176 4.52 0.41 9.88
N PHE A 177 5.16 0.03 8.77
CA PHE A 177 5.25 0.87 7.58
C PHE A 177 4.06 0.68 6.63
N LEU A 178 3.65 1.76 5.96
CA LEU A 178 2.69 1.70 4.87
C LEU A 178 3.29 0.91 3.70
N ALA A 179 2.63 -0.19 3.36
CA ALA A 179 3.05 -1.16 2.37
C ALA A 179 2.37 -0.94 1.03
N ASN A 180 1.07 -0.66 1.09
CA ASN A 180 0.16 -0.61 -0.04
C ASN A 180 -0.78 0.57 0.13
N ASP A 181 -0.98 1.35 -0.92
CA ASP A 181 -2.06 2.32 -1.04
C ASP A 181 -2.53 2.29 -2.50
N ASP A 182 -3.44 1.37 -2.79
CA ASP A 182 -3.93 1.16 -4.15
C ASP A 182 -5.41 1.51 -4.23
N SER A 183 -5.82 2.10 -5.34
CA SER A 183 -7.16 2.63 -5.59
C SER A 183 -7.78 1.96 -6.80
N SER A 184 -9.11 1.89 -6.83
CA SER A 184 -9.85 1.38 -7.97
C SER A 184 -11.19 2.06 -8.04
N GLU A 185 -11.58 2.45 -9.24
CA GLU A 185 -12.96 2.85 -9.48
C GLU A 185 -13.89 1.65 -9.25
N VAL A 186 -15.02 1.92 -8.62
CA VAL A 186 -16.07 0.93 -8.41
C VAL A 186 -17.34 1.41 -9.07
N LYS A 187 -18.12 0.48 -9.62
CA LYS A 187 -19.41 0.80 -10.21
C LYS A 187 -20.39 1.20 -9.09
N PRO A 188 -21.10 2.33 -9.19
CA PRO A 188 -22.17 2.66 -8.25
C PRO A 188 -23.26 1.58 -8.22
N GLY A 189 -23.77 1.25 -7.04
CA GLY A 189 -24.82 0.23 -6.87
C GLY A 189 -24.35 -1.21 -7.14
N SER A 190 -23.05 -1.49 -6.99
CA SER A 190 -22.47 -2.80 -7.26
C SER A 190 -22.05 -3.54 -5.99
N THR A 191 -21.65 -4.80 -6.19
CA THR A 191 -20.93 -5.58 -5.19
C THR A 191 -19.59 -6.02 -5.74
N ARG A 192 -18.61 -6.23 -4.87
CA ARG A 192 -17.29 -6.75 -5.21
C ARG A 192 -16.83 -7.70 -4.12
N THR A 193 -16.12 -8.76 -4.49
CA THR A 193 -15.44 -9.62 -3.51
C THR A 193 -13.98 -9.24 -3.46
N ASP A 194 -13.47 -8.88 -2.29
CA ASP A 194 -12.07 -8.58 -2.12
C ASP A 194 -11.40 -9.67 -1.30
N TYR A 195 -10.17 -10.02 -1.68
CA TYR A 195 -9.29 -10.89 -0.92
C TYR A 195 -8.09 -10.08 -0.44
N VAL A 196 -7.77 -10.18 0.85
CA VAL A 196 -6.65 -9.44 1.43
C VAL A 196 -5.68 -10.37 2.15
N SER A 197 -4.38 -10.09 2.02
CA SER A 197 -3.36 -10.83 2.76
C SER A 197 -3.60 -10.75 4.27
N THR A 198 -3.51 -11.90 4.93
CA THR A 198 -3.64 -12.04 6.38
C THR A 198 -2.30 -12.45 6.97
N GLY A 199 -2.17 -12.43 8.28
CA GLY A 199 -0.95 -12.82 8.99
C GLY A 199 -0.72 -11.95 10.20
N GLU A 200 0.21 -12.36 11.05
CA GLU A 200 0.61 -11.60 12.24
C GLU A 200 1.12 -10.21 11.84
N GLY A 201 0.74 -9.19 12.60
CA GLY A 201 1.16 -7.79 12.42
C GLY A 201 0.59 -7.05 11.21
N ARG A 202 0.00 -7.74 10.23
CA ARG A 202 -0.60 -7.10 9.04
C ARG A 202 -1.90 -6.41 9.39
N ARG A 203 -1.99 -5.13 9.05
CA ARG A 203 -3.18 -4.30 9.26
C ARG A 203 -3.65 -3.71 7.94
N TRP A 204 -4.95 -3.53 7.82
CA TRP A 204 -5.59 -2.97 6.64
C TRP A 204 -6.55 -1.86 7.03
N ALA A 205 -6.55 -0.77 6.30
CA ALA A 205 -7.59 0.25 6.35
C ALA A 205 -8.16 0.42 4.94
N GLU A 206 -9.38 0.94 4.85
CA GLU A 206 -10.05 1.17 3.58
C GLU A 206 -10.74 2.52 3.62
N SER A 207 -10.66 3.24 2.50
CA SER A 207 -11.43 4.45 2.27
C SER A 207 -12.22 4.34 0.99
N VAL A 208 -13.42 4.90 0.98
CA VAL A 208 -14.22 5.09 -0.22
C VAL A 208 -14.61 6.54 -0.33
N LEU A 209 -14.23 7.14 -1.46
CA LEU A 209 -14.55 8.52 -1.79
C LEU A 209 -15.64 8.52 -2.87
N PRO A 210 -16.58 9.49 -2.85
CA PRO A 210 -17.33 9.80 -4.07
C PRO A 210 -16.32 10.09 -5.19
N GLY A 211 -16.64 9.68 -6.42
CA GLY A 211 -15.75 9.70 -7.59
C GLY A 211 -15.02 11.01 -7.85
N PRO A 212 -14.03 11.03 -8.77
CA PRO A 212 -12.95 12.01 -8.79
C PRO A 212 -13.45 13.44 -8.56
N THR A 213 -13.09 13.97 -7.39
CA THR A 213 -13.09 15.41 -7.03
C THR A 213 -11.96 16.17 -7.76
N VAL A 214 -11.40 15.56 -8.81
CA VAL A 214 -10.21 16.04 -9.55
C VAL A 214 -10.58 17.06 -10.62
N GLU A 215 -11.84 17.48 -10.73
CA GLU A 215 -12.12 18.86 -11.13
C GLU A 215 -11.69 19.77 -9.96
N SER A 216 -10.39 19.99 -9.93
CA SER A 216 -9.58 20.85 -9.07
C SER A 216 -9.92 22.35 -9.24
N GLY A 217 -11.22 22.66 -9.35
CA GLY A 217 -11.77 23.98 -9.15
C GLY A 217 -12.20 24.12 -7.70
N GLU A 218 -11.36 24.78 -6.90
CA GLU A 218 -11.63 25.40 -5.60
C GLU A 218 -13.00 25.10 -4.94
N GLY A 219 -13.01 24.28 -3.88
CA GLY A 219 -14.03 24.41 -2.82
C GLY A 219 -14.65 23.13 -2.29
N GLU A 220 -14.62 22.01 -3.02
CA GLU A 220 -15.17 20.76 -2.48
C GLU A 220 -14.15 20.04 -1.61
N THR A 221 -14.40 20.01 -0.30
CA THR A 221 -13.65 19.13 0.60
C THR A 221 -14.03 17.70 0.26
N PRO A 222 -13.11 16.86 -0.24
CA PRO A 222 -13.42 15.45 -0.46
C PRO A 222 -13.65 14.84 0.93
N TRP A 223 -14.91 14.54 1.23
CA TRP A 223 -15.25 13.66 2.33
C TRP A 223 -15.06 12.22 1.87
N ALA A 224 -14.63 11.35 2.78
CA ALA A 224 -14.45 9.94 2.51
C ALA A 224 -15.09 9.15 3.65
N GLU A 225 -15.66 7.99 3.34
CA GLU A 225 -15.90 6.98 4.35
C GLU A 225 -14.57 6.26 4.59
N VAL A 226 -14.07 6.27 5.83
CA VAL A 226 -12.77 5.67 6.18
C VAL A 226 -12.98 4.68 7.32
N GLU A 227 -12.45 3.48 7.16
CA GLU A 227 -12.37 2.50 8.23
C GLU A 227 -11.04 2.59 8.99
N PRO A 228 -11.04 2.24 10.29
CA PRO A 228 -9.81 2.15 11.06
C PRO A 228 -8.92 1.00 10.55
N LEU A 229 -7.65 0.99 10.96
CA LEU A 229 -6.79 -0.17 10.74
C LEU A 229 -7.36 -1.41 11.46
N VAL A 230 -7.49 -2.51 10.72
CA VAL A 230 -7.98 -3.80 11.22
C VAL A 230 -7.05 -4.94 10.87
N VAL A 231 -6.97 -5.93 11.77
CA VAL A 231 -6.29 -7.21 11.52
C VAL A 231 -7.33 -8.24 11.10
N TYR A 232 -7.22 -8.76 9.88
CA TYR A 232 -8.09 -9.84 9.43
C TYR A 232 -7.50 -11.21 9.78
N LYS A 233 -8.34 -12.11 10.29
CA LYS A 233 -7.95 -13.50 10.55
C LYS A 233 -7.84 -14.28 9.23
N PRO A 234 -6.90 -15.22 9.10
CA PRO A 234 -6.83 -16.10 7.93
C PRO A 234 -8.17 -16.80 7.64
N GLY A 235 -8.60 -16.79 6.38
CA GLY A 235 -9.87 -17.40 5.93
C GLY A 235 -11.14 -16.73 6.46
N SER A 236 -11.04 -15.61 7.19
CA SER A 236 -12.20 -14.91 7.69
C SER A 236 -13.05 -14.29 6.58
N ARG A 237 -14.32 -14.04 6.89
CA ARG A 237 -15.26 -13.39 5.99
C ARG A 237 -15.89 -12.18 6.67
N VAL A 238 -15.86 -11.04 6.01
CA VAL A 238 -16.45 -9.78 6.47
C VAL A 238 -17.34 -9.21 5.37
N THR A 239 -18.39 -8.48 5.73
CA THR A 239 -19.22 -7.72 4.80
C THR A 239 -19.11 -6.24 5.13
N LYS A 240 -18.92 -5.42 4.11
CA LYS A 240 -18.87 -3.96 4.23
C LYS A 240 -19.86 -3.32 3.27
N SER A 241 -20.34 -2.13 3.63
CA SER A 241 -21.24 -1.34 2.81
C SER A 241 -20.77 0.11 2.84
N TRP A 242 -20.72 0.73 1.66
CA TRP A 242 -20.19 2.07 1.47
C TRP A 242 -21.21 2.96 0.76
N GLY A 243 -21.14 4.26 1.02
CA GLY A 243 -21.99 5.27 0.39
C GLY A 243 -23.43 5.28 0.91
N VAL A 244 -23.67 4.68 2.07
CA VAL A 244 -24.97 4.63 2.75
C VAL A 244 -25.00 5.66 3.89
N GLN A 245 -24.92 6.95 3.55
CA GLN A 245 -25.15 8.02 4.53
C GLN A 245 -26.57 7.91 5.12
N PRO A 246 -26.76 8.24 6.41
CA PRO A 246 -25.79 8.77 7.39
C PRO A 246 -25.10 7.67 8.24
N GLN A 247 -25.11 6.41 7.82
CA GLN A 247 -24.70 5.31 8.71
C GLN A 247 -23.18 5.32 9.01
N HIS A 248 -22.37 5.84 8.09
CA HIS A 248 -20.91 5.97 8.18
C HIS A 248 -20.49 7.45 8.07
N PRO A 249 -20.66 8.27 9.13
CA PRO A 249 -20.02 9.57 9.13
C PRO A 249 -18.52 9.35 8.98
N GLY A 250 -17.90 10.10 8.07
CA GLY A 250 -16.51 9.92 7.62
C GLY A 250 -15.42 10.19 8.67
N PHE A 251 -15.73 9.97 9.95
CA PHE A 251 -14.84 10.21 11.07
C PHE A 251 -14.49 8.89 11.75
N ILE A 252 -13.17 8.72 11.91
CA ILE A 252 -12.57 7.61 12.61
C ILE A 252 -12.97 7.70 14.09
N ALA A 253 -13.36 6.55 14.67
CA ALA A 253 -13.75 6.49 16.08
C ALA A 253 -12.62 6.99 17.01
N ALA A 254 -12.97 7.53 18.17
CA ALA A 254 -11.98 7.95 19.16
C ALA A 254 -11.02 6.81 19.49
N GLY A 255 -9.71 7.05 19.37
CA GLY A 255 -8.67 6.08 19.72
C GLY A 255 -8.42 4.99 18.68
N ALA A 256 -9.02 5.07 17.49
CA ALA A 256 -8.65 4.17 16.40
C ALA A 256 -7.35 4.64 15.72
N ASP A 257 -6.47 3.67 15.44
CA ASP A 257 -5.28 3.90 14.63
C ASP A 257 -5.69 4.33 13.22
N SER A 258 -5.27 5.55 12.85
CA SER A 258 -5.53 6.18 11.56
C SER A 258 -4.22 6.43 10.83
N LEU A 259 -4.24 6.28 9.50
CA LEU A 259 -3.16 6.70 8.62
C LEU A 259 -3.23 8.19 8.23
N SER A 260 -4.29 8.89 8.63
CA SER A 260 -4.45 10.31 8.36
C SER A 260 -3.65 11.15 9.36
N VAL A 261 -2.88 12.11 8.84
CA VAL A 261 -2.19 13.15 9.63
C VAL A 261 -3.13 14.27 10.09
N LEU A 262 -4.38 14.27 9.63
CA LEU A 262 -5.36 15.27 10.01
C LEU A 262 -5.94 14.93 11.38
N PRO A 263 -6.13 15.94 12.26
CA PRO A 263 -6.88 15.74 13.49
C PRO A 263 -8.27 15.18 13.17
N HIS A 264 -8.75 14.31 14.05
CA HIS A 264 -10.08 13.72 13.96
C HIS A 264 -10.88 14.11 15.20
N GLU A 265 -12.00 14.81 15.03
CA GLU A 265 -13.01 14.86 16.08
C GLU A 265 -13.85 13.56 16.07
N PRO A 266 -13.88 12.80 17.19
CA PRO A 266 -14.59 11.54 17.22
C PRO A 266 -16.11 11.72 17.17
N ALA A 267 -16.79 10.90 16.37
CA ALA A 267 -18.24 10.81 16.39
C ALA A 267 -18.71 10.25 17.74
N THR A 268 -19.57 10.99 18.46
CA THR A 268 -20.14 10.54 19.74
C THR A 268 -21.62 10.22 19.60
N ARG A 269 -22.06 9.14 20.24
CA ARG A 269 -23.49 8.79 20.31
C ARG A 269 -23.97 8.98 21.75
N THR A 270 -25.02 9.76 21.94
CA THR A 270 -25.60 10.01 23.26
C THR A 270 -27.12 9.95 23.16
N ARG A 271 -27.74 9.01 23.89
CA ARG A 271 -29.21 8.87 24.04
C ARG A 271 -29.96 8.85 22.69
N GLY A 272 -29.57 7.96 21.78
CA GLY A 272 -30.24 7.81 20.48
C GLY A 272 -29.91 8.90 19.45
N HIS A 273 -29.27 9.99 19.85
CA HIS A 273 -28.73 11.00 18.96
C HIS A 273 -27.26 10.73 18.66
N ARG A 274 -26.87 10.88 17.40
CA ARG A 274 -25.46 10.89 16.99
C ARG A 274 -25.06 12.35 16.83
N ARG A 275 -23.99 12.77 17.51
CA ARG A 275 -23.33 14.05 17.32
C ARG A 275 -22.09 13.81 16.50
N GLU A 276 -22.03 14.48 15.37
CA GLU A 276 -20.92 14.44 14.44
C GLU A 276 -20.33 15.84 14.43
N ALA A 277 -19.05 15.93 14.74
CA ALA A 277 -18.31 17.15 14.51
C ALA A 277 -17.99 17.21 13.02
N LEU A 278 -18.70 18.07 12.30
CA LEU A 278 -18.29 18.43 10.95
C LEU A 278 -17.15 19.43 11.10
N GLU A 279 -15.91 18.98 10.92
CA GLU A 279 -14.79 19.92 10.84
C GLU A 279 -14.89 20.71 9.52
N PRO A 280 -15.05 22.04 9.57
CA PRO A 280 -14.83 22.86 8.38
C PRO A 280 -13.32 22.84 8.10
N ARG A 281 -12.89 22.13 7.05
CA ARG A 281 -11.52 22.29 6.54
C ARG A 281 -11.36 23.75 6.11
N ARG A 282 -10.59 24.53 6.86
CA ARG A 282 -10.13 25.84 6.37
C ARG A 282 -9.34 25.58 5.10
N VAL A 283 -9.85 26.06 3.97
CA VAL A 283 -9.05 26.22 2.76
C VAL A 283 -7.95 27.21 3.14
N GLN A 284 -6.76 26.70 3.46
CA GLN A 284 -5.58 27.53 3.60
C GLN A 284 -5.23 27.94 2.17
N GLY A 285 -5.69 29.13 1.78
CA GLY A 285 -5.38 29.71 0.47
C GLY A 285 -3.87 29.65 0.24
N ARG A 286 -3.48 29.27 -0.98
CA ARG A 286 -2.10 29.25 -1.47
C ARG A 286 -1.35 30.51 -1.02
N GLY A 287 -0.54 30.39 0.03
CA GLY A 287 0.69 31.16 0.14
C GLY A 287 1.71 30.49 -0.77
N GLU A 288 2.35 31.27 -1.62
CA GLU A 288 3.36 30.82 -2.58
C GLU A 288 4.41 29.92 -1.90
N ALA A 289 4.73 28.80 -2.55
CA ALA A 289 5.76 27.88 -2.11
C ALA A 289 7.14 28.54 -2.28
N GLY A 290 7.69 29.03 -1.18
CA GLY A 290 9.07 29.44 -1.03
C GLY A 290 9.43 29.38 0.45
N ASP A 291 10.47 28.62 0.77
CA ASP A 291 11.09 28.49 2.09
C ASP A 291 10.45 27.48 3.07
N LEU A 292 10.92 26.23 2.96
CA LEU A 292 11.07 25.37 4.14
C LEU A 292 12.38 25.77 4.85
N PRO A 293 12.39 25.95 6.19
CA PRO A 293 13.61 26.25 6.91
C PRO A 293 14.57 25.04 6.88
N PRO A 294 15.88 25.26 6.69
CA PRO A 294 16.88 24.25 6.94
C PRO A 294 17.01 24.10 8.46
N ASP A 295 16.94 22.87 8.95
CA ASP A 295 17.37 22.37 10.27
C ASP A 295 16.26 21.57 10.97
N LEU A 296 16.20 20.28 10.61
CA LEU A 296 15.81 19.16 11.47
C LEU A 296 16.71 17.96 11.16
#